data_AF-A0A4Q6A7E4-F1
#
_entry.id   AF-A0A4Q6A7E4-F1
#
_cell.length_a   1.000
_cell.length_b   1.000
_cell.length_c   1.000
_cell.angle_alpha   90.00
_cell.angle_beta   90.00
_cell.angle_gamma   90.00
#
_symmetry.space_group_name_H-M   'P 1'
#
loop_
_entity.id
_entity.type
_entity.pdbx_description
1 polymer ?
#
loop_
_entity_poly.entity_id
_entity_poly.type
_entity_poly.pdbx_seq_one_letter_code
_entity_poly.pdbx_strand_id
1 'polypeptide(L)'
;MKHTNKTRFLTGAAFILFGVVLFQACKKEGEDNVLGAKPTPDFEVVQGTDANNLILVNKSSMPIIPYWSVSTGAKMTGDSAKINFVLKGTYQITLTGAGQGGLGSVTKTITIAQNDPTACSPTKPLGFIASCTSKKWKLNPAASAYKVGPGVDDGGWWSSGAGDVTARSCEFNDEYTFVFDGAGTFNYDNKGDFYADGSLGSNSNGCEPNANFTAGQKPWASGNFTYQVLPGGVKGLGQLKVVGLGAHIGLQKVRNGAEITTGAANSITYDILEMKQNGAGAGHDLLKLGVAIAAPGWWTFTLRSE
;
A
#
# COMPACT_ATOMS: atom_id res chain seq x y z
N MET A 1 31.14 45.29 -65.00
CA MET A 1 31.45 44.51 -63.79
C MET A 1 31.33 43.03 -64.14
N LYS A 2 32.41 42.28 -63.90
CA LYS A 2 32.61 40.83 -64.01
C LYS A 2 31.36 40.00 -63.61
N HIS A 3 31.03 38.84 -64.16
CA HIS A 3 31.62 37.93 -65.15
C HIS A 3 30.50 36.94 -65.59
N THR A 4 30.46 36.63 -66.89
CA THR A 4 30.26 35.31 -67.57
C THR A 4 29.40 34.20 -66.92
N ASN A 5 28.62 33.37 -67.63
CA ASN A 5 28.71 32.98 -69.04
C ASN A 5 27.38 32.32 -69.50
N LYS A 6 27.03 32.53 -70.77
CA LYS A 6 25.90 31.90 -71.46
C LYS A 6 26.33 30.53 -71.99
N THR A 7 25.46 29.53 -71.89
CA THR A 7 25.62 28.27 -72.64
C THR A 7 24.48 28.16 -73.66
N ARG A 8 24.83 28.13 -74.95
CA ARG A 8 23.96 27.77 -76.07
C ARG A 8 24.70 26.71 -76.91
N PHE A 9 24.02 25.60 -77.18
CA PHE A 9 23.89 24.87 -78.46
C PHE A 9 23.38 23.45 -78.13
N LEU A 10 22.14 23.08 -78.54
CA LEU A 10 21.82 22.22 -79.69
C LEU A 10 22.75 20.98 -79.75
N THR A 11 22.27 19.73 -79.74
CA THR A 11 21.39 19.06 -80.71
C THR A 11 21.10 17.67 -80.09
N GLY A 12 19.86 17.17 -79.99
CA GLY A 12 19.19 16.42 -81.05
C GLY A 12 19.74 15.00 -81.24
N ALA A 13 19.23 14.00 -80.50
CA ALA A 13 19.09 12.61 -80.94
C ALA A 13 18.28 11.81 -79.90
N ALA A 14 17.14 11.27 -80.34
CA ALA A 14 16.26 10.42 -79.54
C ALA A 14 16.83 8.99 -79.45
N PHE A 15 16.91 8.45 -78.24
CA PHE A 15 16.98 7.01 -77.99
C PHE A 15 16.12 6.67 -76.77
N ILE A 16 15.10 5.85 -77.03
CA ILE A 16 14.14 5.32 -76.05
C ILE A 16 14.90 4.44 -75.06
N LEU A 17 15.01 4.87 -73.80
CA LEU A 17 15.55 4.05 -72.71
C LEU A 17 14.41 3.75 -71.74
N PHE A 18 13.90 2.52 -71.81
CA PHE A 18 12.89 1.98 -70.92
C PHE A 18 13.50 1.83 -69.52
N GLY A 19 13.21 2.79 -68.64
CA GLY A 19 13.64 2.76 -67.25
C GLY A 19 12.92 1.63 -66.50
N VAL A 20 13.60 0.49 -66.36
CA VAL A 20 13.20 -0.56 -65.42
C VAL A 20 13.48 -0.02 -64.02
N VAL A 21 12.44 0.48 -63.37
CA VAL A 21 12.42 0.79 -61.94
C VAL A 21 12.68 -0.51 -61.19
N LEU A 22 13.84 -0.62 -60.56
CA LEU A 22 14.11 -1.63 -59.54
C LEU A 22 13.18 -1.33 -58.36
N PHE A 23 12.01 -1.96 -58.34
CA PHE A 23 11.24 -2.14 -57.12
C PHE A 23 12.09 -3.00 -56.19
N GLN A 24 12.87 -2.36 -55.32
CA GLN A 24 13.27 -2.96 -54.05
C GLN A 24 11.96 -3.34 -53.37
N ALA A 25 11.58 -4.61 -53.47
CA ALA A 25 10.49 -5.15 -52.69
C ALA A 25 10.79 -4.84 -51.23
N CYS A 26 9.94 -4.03 -50.59
CA CYS A 26 9.83 -4.07 -49.14
C CYS A 26 9.66 -5.55 -48.77
N LYS A 27 10.61 -6.09 -47.99
CA LYS A 27 10.40 -7.40 -47.35
C LYS A 27 9.01 -7.38 -46.74
N LYS A 28 8.21 -8.40 -47.05
CA LYS A 28 6.84 -8.53 -46.57
C LYS A 28 6.88 -8.43 -45.05
N GLU A 29 6.24 -7.42 -44.46
CA GLU A 29 6.08 -7.32 -43.01
C GLU A 29 5.45 -8.64 -42.52
N GLY A 30 6.22 -9.45 -41.79
CA GLY A 30 5.78 -10.79 -41.40
C GLY A 30 6.82 -11.90 -41.48
N GLU A 31 7.82 -11.80 -42.34
CA GLU A 31 8.77 -12.92 -42.55
C GLU A 31 9.77 -13.12 -41.41
N ASP A 32 9.98 -12.08 -40.58
CA ASP A 32 10.80 -12.14 -39.36
C ASP A 32 9.94 -12.28 -38.07
N ASN A 33 8.62 -12.50 -38.19
CA ASN A 33 7.70 -12.65 -37.05
C ASN A 33 7.73 -14.07 -36.45
N VAL A 34 8.91 -14.57 -36.14
CA VAL A 34 9.06 -15.86 -35.46
C VAL A 34 9.09 -15.62 -33.96
N LEU A 35 8.04 -16.09 -33.28
CA LEU A 35 8.06 -16.19 -31.82
C LEU A 35 9.23 -17.09 -31.41
N GLY A 36 10.02 -16.62 -30.44
CA GLY A 36 11.12 -17.42 -29.89
C GLY A 36 10.60 -18.65 -29.14
N ALA A 37 11.52 -19.47 -28.61
CA ALA A 37 11.14 -20.54 -27.70
C ALA A 37 10.41 -19.96 -26.47
N LYS A 38 9.33 -20.64 -26.04
CA LYS A 38 8.59 -20.26 -24.83
C LYS A 38 9.56 -20.26 -23.64
N PRO A 39 9.61 -19.19 -22.82
CA PRO A 39 10.45 -19.15 -21.64
C PRO A 39 10.18 -20.31 -20.68
N THR A 40 11.26 -20.84 -20.09
CA THR A 40 11.21 -21.90 -19.07
C THR A 40 11.87 -21.38 -17.79
N PRO A 41 11.15 -20.59 -16.97
CA PRO A 41 11.76 -20.01 -15.79
C PRO A 41 12.21 -21.06 -14.78
N ASP A 42 13.31 -20.78 -14.10
CA ASP A 42 13.79 -21.56 -12.96
C ASP A 42 14.53 -20.61 -12.02
N PHE A 43 14.50 -20.90 -10.73
CA PHE A 43 15.17 -20.09 -9.73
C PHE A 43 15.62 -20.90 -8.54
N GLU A 44 16.63 -20.42 -7.84
CA GLU A 44 16.98 -20.93 -6.53
C GLU A 44 16.62 -19.92 -5.45
N VAL A 45 16.44 -20.45 -4.24
CA VAL A 45 16.23 -19.65 -3.03
C VAL A 45 17.47 -19.82 -2.19
N VAL A 46 18.23 -18.74 -2.04
CA VAL A 46 19.44 -18.70 -1.24
C VAL A 46 19.12 -18.04 0.09
N GLN A 47 19.66 -18.58 1.18
CA GLN A 47 19.54 -17.93 2.48
C GLN A 47 20.34 -16.62 2.48
N GLY A 48 19.73 -15.55 2.97
CA GLY A 48 20.36 -14.26 3.17
C GLY A 48 21.06 -14.20 4.54
N THR A 49 20.80 -13.13 5.29
CA THR A 49 21.43 -12.88 6.59
C THR A 49 20.99 -13.88 7.67
N ASP A 50 19.80 -14.47 7.53
CA ASP A 50 19.19 -15.40 8.46
C ASP A 50 18.10 -16.22 7.73
N ALA A 51 17.39 -17.08 8.45
CA ALA A 51 16.37 -17.98 7.89
C ALA A 51 15.11 -17.25 7.38
N ASN A 52 14.86 -16.01 7.80
CA ASN A 52 13.69 -15.21 7.39
C ASN A 52 14.03 -14.31 6.20
N ASN A 53 15.29 -13.94 6.03
CA ASN A 53 15.80 -13.15 4.91
C ASN A 53 16.31 -14.04 3.79
N LEU A 54 15.66 -14.03 2.64
CA LEU A 54 15.98 -14.87 1.49
C LEU A 54 16.38 -14.04 0.27
N ILE A 55 17.19 -14.63 -0.59
CA ILE A 55 17.59 -14.08 -1.89
C ILE A 55 17.07 -15.03 -2.96
N LEU A 56 16.16 -14.53 -3.79
CA LEU A 56 15.65 -15.22 -4.97
C LEU A 56 16.60 -14.95 -6.12
N VAL A 57 17.08 -16.00 -6.78
CA VAL A 57 18.07 -15.88 -7.85
C VAL A 57 17.53 -16.57 -9.09
N ASN A 58 17.38 -15.81 -10.17
CA ASN A 58 17.01 -16.33 -11.48
C ASN A 58 18.10 -17.28 -11.99
N LYS A 59 17.71 -18.52 -12.33
CA LYS A 59 18.58 -19.58 -12.89
C LYS A 59 18.06 -20.09 -14.23
N SER A 60 17.16 -19.34 -14.87
CA SER A 60 16.68 -19.68 -16.19
C SER A 60 17.84 -19.86 -17.18
N SER A 61 17.79 -20.95 -17.93
CA SER A 61 18.79 -21.28 -18.95
C SER A 61 18.70 -20.37 -20.19
N MET A 62 17.59 -19.63 -20.33
CA MET A 62 17.36 -18.71 -21.43
C MET A 62 17.26 -17.26 -20.92
N PRO A 63 17.68 -16.26 -21.73
CA PRO A 63 17.48 -14.86 -21.38
C PRO A 63 16.00 -14.55 -21.18
N ILE A 64 15.66 -14.04 -20.00
CA ILE A 64 14.30 -13.61 -19.64
C ILE A 64 14.36 -12.27 -18.90
N ILE A 65 13.26 -11.53 -18.93
CA ILE A 65 13.02 -10.42 -18.00
C ILE A 65 12.25 -10.99 -16.80
N PRO A 66 12.85 -11.04 -15.60
CA PRO A 66 12.27 -11.69 -14.43
C PRO A 66 11.34 -10.77 -13.63
N TYR A 67 10.17 -11.31 -13.30
CA TYR A 67 9.17 -10.73 -12.41
C TYR A 67 8.84 -11.73 -11.30
N TRP A 68 8.92 -11.29 -10.06
CA TRP A 68 8.66 -12.12 -8.88
C TRP A 68 7.32 -11.75 -8.26
N SER A 69 6.55 -12.75 -7.86
CA SER A 69 5.37 -12.58 -7.01
C SER A 69 5.36 -13.60 -5.87
N VAL A 70 4.81 -13.19 -4.73
CA VAL A 70 4.77 -14.03 -3.52
C VAL A 70 3.34 -14.11 -3.02
N SER A 71 2.97 -15.21 -2.37
CA SER A 71 1.62 -15.41 -1.81
C SER A 71 1.20 -14.35 -0.78
N THR A 72 2.15 -13.60 -0.22
CA THR A 72 1.90 -12.41 0.63
C THR A 72 1.46 -11.17 -0.15
N GLY A 73 1.49 -11.23 -1.48
CA GLY A 73 1.21 -10.11 -2.38
C GLY A 73 2.46 -9.29 -2.78
N ALA A 74 3.63 -9.57 -2.20
CA ALA A 74 4.88 -8.89 -2.57
C ALA A 74 5.23 -9.11 -4.04
N LYS A 75 5.66 -8.04 -4.72
CA LYS A 75 6.09 -8.05 -6.12
C LYS A 75 7.48 -7.44 -6.24
N MET A 76 8.35 -8.07 -7.00
CA MET A 76 9.74 -7.63 -7.21
C MET A 76 10.15 -7.87 -8.67
N THR A 77 11.27 -7.31 -9.10
CA THR A 77 11.81 -7.49 -10.46
C THR A 77 13.34 -7.61 -10.41
N GLY A 78 13.94 -8.07 -11.50
CA GLY A 78 15.40 -8.20 -11.62
C GLY A 78 15.90 -9.63 -11.41
N ASP A 79 17.12 -9.91 -11.87
CA ASP A 79 17.71 -11.26 -11.86
C ASP A 79 17.94 -11.81 -10.45
N SER A 80 17.95 -10.93 -9.45
CA SER A 80 17.87 -11.32 -8.05
C SER A 80 16.94 -10.40 -7.29
N ALA A 81 16.29 -10.94 -6.25
CA ALA A 81 15.41 -10.18 -5.38
C ALA A 81 15.59 -10.59 -3.93
N LYS A 82 15.67 -9.63 -3.01
CA LYS A 82 15.72 -9.89 -1.57
C LYS A 82 14.33 -9.82 -0.98
N ILE A 83 13.99 -10.77 -0.12
CA ILE A 83 12.71 -10.81 0.58
C ILE A 83 12.89 -11.22 2.04
N ASN A 84 12.12 -10.59 2.93
CA ASN A 84 12.02 -10.98 4.33
C ASN A 84 10.62 -11.56 4.61
N PHE A 85 10.58 -12.76 5.15
CA PHE A 85 9.37 -13.40 5.65
C PHE A 85 9.29 -13.22 7.16
N VAL A 86 8.53 -12.23 7.58
CA VAL A 86 8.38 -11.83 8.99
C VAL A 86 7.81 -12.96 9.86
N LEU A 87 6.90 -13.76 9.32
CA LEU A 87 6.15 -14.76 10.09
C LEU A 87 6.52 -16.18 9.65
N LYS A 88 6.36 -17.13 10.58
CA LYS A 88 6.44 -18.55 10.25
C LYS A 88 5.28 -18.93 9.35
N GLY A 89 5.53 -19.85 8.43
CA GLY A 89 4.49 -20.33 7.54
C GLY A 89 5.05 -20.85 6.23
N THR A 90 4.13 -21.23 5.37
CA THR A 90 4.42 -21.74 4.03
C THR A 90 4.07 -20.68 3.01
N TYR A 91 5.02 -20.36 2.13
CA TYR A 91 4.87 -19.31 1.13
C TYR A 91 5.10 -19.86 -0.26
N GLN A 92 4.33 -19.35 -1.23
CA GLN A 92 4.55 -19.64 -2.64
C GLN A 92 5.26 -18.46 -3.29
N ILE A 93 6.33 -18.75 -4.01
CA ILE A 93 7.11 -17.77 -4.76
C ILE A 93 7.01 -18.16 -6.23
N THR A 94 6.55 -17.23 -7.05
CA THR A 94 6.43 -17.41 -8.49
C THR A 94 7.42 -16.49 -9.20
N LEU A 95 8.27 -17.08 -10.05
CA LEU A 95 9.04 -16.35 -11.05
C LEU A 95 8.29 -16.42 -12.37
N THR A 96 7.95 -15.26 -12.93
CA THR A 96 7.47 -15.11 -14.29
C THR A 96 8.58 -14.52 -15.14
N GLY A 97 8.94 -15.19 -16.23
CA GLY A 97 9.94 -14.72 -17.18
C GLY A 97 9.30 -14.31 -18.49
N ALA A 98 9.55 -13.09 -18.93
CA ALA A 98 9.18 -12.63 -20.28
C ALA A 98 10.36 -12.78 -21.24
N GLY A 99 10.11 -13.35 -22.43
CA GLY A 99 11.11 -13.49 -23.49
C GLY A 99 10.48 -13.45 -24.87
N GLN A 100 11.28 -13.67 -25.92
CA GLN A 100 10.83 -13.58 -27.32
C GLN A 100 9.69 -14.57 -27.65
N GLY A 101 9.60 -15.69 -26.94
CA GLY A 101 8.52 -16.68 -27.08
C GLY A 101 7.30 -16.45 -26.20
N GLY A 102 7.15 -15.25 -25.61
CA GLY A 102 6.05 -14.89 -24.71
C GLY A 102 6.41 -15.02 -23.23
N LEU A 103 5.49 -15.55 -22.42
CA LEU A 103 5.66 -15.68 -20.97
C LEU A 103 5.79 -17.15 -20.55
N GLY A 104 6.66 -17.39 -19.57
CA GLY A 104 6.70 -18.63 -18.79
C GLY A 104 6.67 -18.32 -17.30
N SER A 105 6.36 -19.31 -16.48
CA SER A 105 6.41 -19.17 -15.02
C SER A 105 6.73 -20.48 -14.32
N VAL A 106 7.32 -20.36 -13.13
CA VAL A 106 7.53 -21.47 -12.19
C VAL A 106 7.19 -21.00 -10.79
N THR A 107 6.57 -21.87 -9.99
CA THR A 107 6.23 -21.61 -8.59
C THR A 107 6.94 -22.62 -7.70
N LYS A 108 7.64 -22.13 -6.66
CA LYS A 108 8.23 -22.98 -5.62
C LYS A 108 7.62 -22.62 -4.27
N THR A 109 7.44 -23.64 -3.45
CA THR A 109 6.98 -23.50 -2.07
C THR A 109 8.17 -23.48 -1.13
N ILE A 110 8.16 -22.55 -0.18
CA ILE A 110 9.15 -22.48 0.89
C ILE A 110 8.44 -22.53 2.25
N THR A 111 9.14 -23.02 3.27
CA THR A 111 8.65 -23.04 4.64
C THR A 111 9.59 -22.25 5.52
N ILE A 112 9.04 -21.28 6.24
CA ILE A 112 9.72 -20.48 7.25
C ILE A 112 9.34 -21.05 8.61
N ALA A 113 10.33 -21.60 9.33
CA ALA A 113 10.10 -22.37 10.54
C ALA A 113 9.70 -21.51 11.75
N GLN A 114 10.12 -20.24 11.79
CA GLN A 114 9.92 -19.33 12.92
C GLN A 114 9.66 -17.90 12.46
N ASN A 115 8.97 -17.13 13.29
CA ASN A 115 8.84 -15.69 13.07
C ASN A 115 10.24 -15.05 13.13
N ASP A 116 10.46 -14.00 12.36
CA ASP A 116 11.65 -13.16 12.50
C ASP A 116 11.70 -12.66 13.96
N PRO A 117 12.75 -13.02 14.73
CA PRO A 117 12.82 -12.69 16.15
C PRO A 117 12.86 -11.19 16.41
N THR A 118 13.21 -10.39 15.41
CA THR A 118 13.26 -8.94 15.48
C THR A 118 11.97 -8.27 15.00
N ALA A 119 11.03 -9.01 14.40
CA ALA A 119 9.81 -8.44 13.83
C ALA A 119 8.89 -7.81 14.87
N CYS A 120 8.81 -8.41 16.06
CA CYS A 120 8.02 -7.85 17.15
C CYS A 120 8.77 -6.81 17.99
N SER A 121 9.97 -6.39 17.57
CA SER A 121 10.68 -5.27 18.21
C SER A 121 9.81 -4.01 18.21
N PRO A 122 9.69 -3.30 19.35
CA PRO A 122 8.91 -2.06 19.42
C PRO A 122 9.53 -0.91 18.64
N THR A 123 10.75 -1.07 18.11
CA THR A 123 11.37 -0.12 17.18
C THR A 123 10.89 -0.28 15.73
N LYS A 124 10.23 -1.40 15.42
CA LYS A 124 9.61 -1.66 14.12
C LYS A 124 8.10 -1.40 14.22
N PRO A 125 7.45 -0.87 13.17
CA PRO A 125 6.02 -0.57 13.26
C PRO A 125 5.14 -1.75 13.62
N LEU A 126 5.42 -2.94 13.07
CA LEU A 126 4.65 -4.15 13.39
C LEU A 126 4.73 -4.50 14.88
N GLY A 127 5.94 -4.56 15.44
CA GLY A 127 6.14 -4.83 16.85
C GLY A 127 5.63 -3.71 17.76
N PHE A 128 5.71 -2.44 17.33
CA PHE A 128 5.15 -1.33 18.09
C PHE A 128 3.62 -1.42 18.19
N ILE A 129 2.97 -1.69 17.04
CA ILE A 129 1.51 -1.71 16.89
C ILE A 129 0.88 -2.96 17.52
N ALA A 130 1.49 -4.14 17.37
CA ALA A 130 0.89 -5.41 17.76
C ALA A 130 1.66 -6.16 18.87
N SER A 131 2.79 -5.64 19.34
CA SER A 131 3.69 -6.36 20.24
C SER A 131 4.14 -7.71 19.65
N CYS A 132 4.59 -8.65 20.50
CA CYS A 132 4.89 -10.03 20.10
C CYS A 132 3.68 -10.97 20.16
N THR A 133 2.51 -10.47 20.58
CA THR A 133 1.28 -11.27 20.74
C THR A 133 0.08 -10.50 20.22
N SER A 134 -0.35 -9.49 20.96
CA SER A 134 -1.37 -8.53 20.57
C SER A 134 -1.17 -7.24 21.36
N LYS A 135 -1.76 -6.16 20.86
CA LYS A 135 -1.84 -4.90 21.59
C LYS A 135 -3.16 -4.21 21.30
N LYS A 136 -3.74 -3.64 22.34
CA LYS A 136 -4.97 -2.87 22.28
C LYS A 136 -4.65 -1.39 22.39
N TRP A 137 -5.37 -0.59 21.61
CA TRP A 137 -5.26 0.86 21.57
C TRP A 137 -6.62 1.51 21.70
N LYS A 138 -6.62 2.76 22.19
CA LYS A 138 -7.78 3.65 22.24
C LYS A 138 -7.34 5.06 21.90
N LEU A 139 -8.26 5.95 21.54
CA LEU A 139 -7.92 7.38 21.47
C LEU A 139 -7.31 7.84 22.80
N ASN A 140 -6.21 8.57 22.72
CA ASN A 140 -5.56 9.12 23.90
C ASN A 140 -6.49 10.18 24.52
N PRO A 141 -7.01 10.02 25.76
CA PRO A 141 -8.00 10.91 26.36
C PRO A 141 -7.34 12.19 26.89
N ALA A 142 -6.84 12.99 25.96
CA ALA A 142 -6.23 14.28 26.18
C ALA A 142 -6.67 15.24 25.06
N ALA A 143 -6.45 16.54 25.25
CA ALA A 143 -6.63 17.50 24.17
C ALA A 143 -5.77 17.11 22.96
N SER A 144 -6.29 17.42 21.77
CA SER A 144 -5.68 17.07 20.48
C SER A 144 -5.49 15.56 20.26
N ALA A 145 -6.31 14.73 20.90
CA ALA A 145 -6.41 13.30 20.60
C ALA A 145 -6.66 13.07 19.11
N TYR A 146 -7.44 13.94 18.49
CA TYR A 146 -7.56 14.00 17.05
C TYR A 146 -7.87 15.42 16.58
N LYS A 147 -7.41 15.73 15.37
CA LYS A 147 -7.41 17.09 14.82
C LYS A 147 -7.33 17.07 13.31
N VAL A 148 -7.77 18.17 12.69
CA VAL A 148 -7.77 18.36 11.25
C VAL A 148 -7.20 19.72 10.87
N GLY A 149 -6.45 19.73 9.78
CA GLY A 149 -5.80 20.92 9.28
C GLY A 149 -5.27 20.76 7.84
N PRO A 150 -4.72 21.84 7.26
CA PRO A 150 -4.22 21.82 5.90
C PRO A 150 -3.01 20.89 5.70
N GLY A 151 -2.29 20.52 6.76
CA GLY A 151 -1.07 19.73 6.71
C GLY A 151 -1.02 18.57 7.71
N VAL A 152 0.04 17.78 7.59
CA VAL A 152 0.31 16.62 8.47
C VAL A 152 0.48 17.07 9.92
N ASP A 153 -0.23 16.44 10.87
CA ASP A 153 -0.21 16.77 12.31
C ASP A 153 -0.66 18.22 12.61
N ASP A 154 -1.41 18.84 11.69
CA ASP A 154 -1.95 20.20 11.83
C ASP A 154 -3.39 20.17 12.38
N GLY A 155 -3.70 21.09 13.29
CA GLY A 155 -5.03 21.23 13.90
C GLY A 155 -5.63 22.62 13.71
N GLY A 156 -5.17 23.36 12.69
CA GLY A 156 -5.53 24.75 12.44
C GLY A 156 -6.97 24.97 11.96
N TRP A 157 -7.67 23.91 11.53
CA TRP A 157 -9.11 23.98 11.26
C TRP A 157 -9.93 23.59 12.48
N TRP A 158 -9.59 22.46 13.12
CA TRP A 158 -10.22 22.03 14.37
C TRP A 158 -9.34 21.00 15.10
N SER A 159 -9.43 20.99 16.43
CA SER A 159 -8.78 19.99 17.29
C SER A 159 -9.70 19.67 18.46
N SER A 160 -9.74 18.39 18.86
CA SER A 160 -10.46 18.00 20.07
C SER A 160 -9.87 18.69 21.30
N GLY A 161 -10.73 19.16 22.20
CA GLY A 161 -10.35 19.74 23.49
C GLY A 161 -10.45 18.73 24.63
N ALA A 162 -10.04 19.15 25.83
CA ALA A 162 -10.19 18.30 27.02
C ALA A 162 -11.66 17.96 27.33
N GLY A 163 -12.59 18.86 27.02
CA GLY A 163 -14.03 18.62 27.19
C GLY A 163 -14.60 17.58 26.22
N ASP A 164 -13.99 17.42 25.04
CA ASP A 164 -14.43 16.43 24.05
C ASP A 164 -14.20 15.00 24.52
N VAL A 165 -13.22 14.77 25.39
CA VAL A 165 -12.97 13.44 26.01
C VAL A 165 -14.23 12.94 26.72
N THR A 166 -14.97 13.83 27.37
CA THR A 166 -16.23 13.49 28.06
C THR A 166 -17.43 13.62 27.12
N ALA A 167 -17.50 14.68 26.30
CA ALA A 167 -18.64 14.93 25.42
C ALA A 167 -18.76 13.91 24.27
N ARG A 168 -17.65 13.27 23.90
CA ARG A 168 -17.54 12.27 22.82
C ARG A 168 -17.06 10.93 23.37
N SER A 169 -17.53 10.54 24.55
CA SER A 169 -17.07 9.35 25.27
C SER A 169 -17.16 8.06 24.47
N CYS A 170 -18.12 7.97 23.55
CA CYS A 170 -18.33 6.88 22.60
C CYS A 170 -17.25 6.76 21.49
N GLU A 171 -16.34 7.73 21.36
CA GLU A 171 -15.14 7.57 20.49
C GLU A 171 -13.91 7.22 21.33
N PHE A 172 -13.87 7.67 22.59
CA PHE A 172 -12.75 7.45 23.50
C PHE A 172 -12.81 6.10 24.22
N ASN A 173 -13.95 5.42 24.22
CA ASN A 173 -14.13 4.05 24.71
C ASN A 173 -13.79 2.98 23.65
N ASP A 174 -13.75 3.35 22.37
CA ASP A 174 -13.44 2.47 21.24
C ASP A 174 -12.10 1.76 21.40
N GLU A 175 -12.08 0.48 21.03
CA GLU A 175 -10.89 -0.37 21.12
C GLU A 175 -10.41 -0.86 19.75
N TYR A 176 -9.12 -0.69 19.51
CA TYR A 176 -8.42 -1.13 18.32
C TYR A 176 -7.39 -2.19 18.72
N THR A 177 -7.67 -3.46 18.44
CA THR A 177 -6.78 -4.58 18.82
C THR A 177 -6.07 -5.13 17.60
N PHE A 178 -4.74 -5.06 17.61
CA PHE A 178 -3.88 -5.65 16.58
C PHE A 178 -3.22 -6.90 17.11
N VAL A 179 -3.30 -8.00 16.37
CA VAL A 179 -2.68 -9.29 16.72
C VAL A 179 -1.43 -9.49 15.87
N PHE A 180 -0.35 -9.95 16.50
CA PHE A 180 0.87 -10.36 15.83
C PHE A 180 0.69 -11.80 15.30
N ASP A 181 0.01 -11.93 14.16
CA ASP A 181 -0.26 -13.21 13.51
C ASP A 181 -0.12 -13.15 11.98
N GLY A 182 -0.17 -14.33 11.34
CA GLY A 182 -0.06 -14.50 9.89
C GLY A 182 -1.17 -13.82 9.08
N ALA A 183 -2.33 -13.62 9.70
CA ALA A 183 -3.49 -13.02 9.07
C ALA A 183 -3.46 -11.48 9.14
N GLY A 184 -2.65 -10.92 10.03
CA GLY A 184 -2.70 -9.51 10.40
C GLY A 184 -4.06 -9.18 11.01
N THR A 185 -4.51 -9.92 12.02
CA THR A 185 -5.85 -9.72 12.60
C THR A 185 -5.98 -8.33 13.25
N PHE A 186 -7.05 -7.61 12.88
CA PHE A 186 -7.43 -6.32 13.45
C PHE A 186 -8.89 -6.39 13.93
N ASN A 187 -9.12 -6.23 15.22
CA ASN A 187 -10.47 -6.16 15.78
C ASN A 187 -10.78 -4.73 16.22
N TYR A 188 -11.86 -4.17 15.69
CA TYR A 188 -12.41 -2.90 16.11
C TYR A 188 -13.68 -3.15 16.93
N ASP A 189 -13.75 -2.53 18.12
CA ASP A 189 -14.92 -2.60 18.98
C ASP A 189 -15.32 -1.20 19.47
N ASN A 190 -16.44 -0.70 18.94
CA ASN A 190 -16.99 0.61 19.29
C ASN A 190 -17.94 0.58 20.49
N LYS A 191 -17.97 -0.53 21.24
CA LYS A 191 -18.80 -0.70 22.43
C LYS A 191 -20.31 -0.48 22.22
N GLY A 192 -20.77 -0.53 20.97
CA GLY A 192 -22.18 -0.40 20.63
C GLY A 192 -22.66 1.03 20.41
N ASP A 193 -21.78 2.04 20.47
CA ASP A 193 -22.11 3.44 20.25
C ASP A 193 -21.14 4.14 19.28
N PHE A 194 -21.52 5.33 18.83
CA PHE A 194 -20.71 6.17 17.95
C PHE A 194 -21.08 7.64 18.15
N TYR A 195 -20.19 8.57 17.77
CA TYR A 195 -20.51 9.99 17.76
C TYR A 195 -21.09 10.44 16.41
N ALA A 196 -22.27 11.07 16.44
CA ALA A 196 -23.04 11.35 15.23
C ALA A 196 -22.57 12.58 14.43
N ASP A 197 -21.92 13.55 15.09
CA ASP A 197 -21.31 14.76 14.48
C ASP A 197 -22.19 15.46 13.43
N GLY A 198 -23.50 15.50 13.67
CA GLY A 198 -24.51 16.19 12.85
C GLY A 198 -24.79 15.57 11.48
N SER A 199 -24.14 14.45 11.14
CA SER A 199 -24.16 13.90 9.77
C SER A 199 -24.29 12.38 9.70
N LEU A 200 -24.14 11.71 10.83
CA LEU A 200 -24.28 10.27 10.97
C LEU A 200 -25.51 9.92 11.80
N GLY A 201 -26.02 8.70 11.63
CA GLY A 201 -27.17 8.23 12.38
C GLY A 201 -28.39 9.13 12.21
N SER A 202 -28.86 9.68 13.34
CA SER A 202 -30.01 10.58 13.39
C SER A 202 -29.66 12.06 13.14
N ASN A 203 -28.44 12.36 12.71
CA ASN A 203 -27.88 13.71 12.53
C ASN A 203 -27.84 14.53 13.84
N SER A 204 -27.68 13.88 14.99
CA SER A 204 -27.47 14.59 16.27
C SER A 204 -25.99 14.99 16.45
N ASN A 205 -25.71 15.85 17.43
CA ASN A 205 -24.34 16.15 17.88
C ASN A 205 -24.09 15.50 19.23
N GLY A 206 -23.97 14.17 19.24
CA GLY A 206 -23.82 13.39 20.46
C GLY A 206 -23.53 11.93 20.19
N CYS A 207 -23.31 11.18 21.27
CA CYS A 207 -23.21 9.73 21.21
C CYS A 207 -24.58 9.11 20.94
N GLU A 208 -24.65 8.22 19.96
CA GLU A 208 -25.83 7.47 19.56
C GLU A 208 -25.53 5.96 19.59
N PRO A 209 -26.51 5.09 19.89
CA PRO A 209 -26.33 3.65 19.77
C PRO A 209 -26.21 3.24 18.29
N ASN A 210 -25.44 2.19 18.01
CA ASN A 210 -25.27 1.62 16.65
C ASN A 210 -26.58 1.31 15.92
N ALA A 211 -27.67 1.08 16.67
CA ALA A 211 -29.01 0.88 16.10
C ALA A 211 -29.47 2.07 15.22
N ASN A 212 -28.94 3.27 15.46
CA ASN A 212 -29.26 4.47 14.70
C ASN A 212 -28.48 4.58 13.39
N PHE A 213 -27.46 3.77 13.14
CA PHE A 213 -26.77 3.78 11.86
C PHE A 213 -27.74 3.48 10.71
N THR A 214 -27.69 4.31 9.66
CA THR A 214 -28.39 4.00 8.41
C THR A 214 -27.79 2.76 7.75
N ALA A 215 -28.50 2.16 6.79
CA ALA A 215 -28.04 0.95 6.10
C ALA A 215 -26.62 1.10 5.50
N GLY A 216 -26.28 2.27 4.96
CA GLY A 216 -24.96 2.55 4.38
C GLY A 216 -23.86 2.83 5.40
N GLN A 217 -24.22 3.03 6.67
CA GLN A 217 -23.31 3.35 7.78
C GLN A 217 -23.07 2.15 8.70
N LYS A 218 -23.95 1.13 8.68
CA LYS A 218 -23.80 -0.11 9.46
C LYS A 218 -22.41 -0.77 9.38
N PRO A 219 -21.70 -0.76 8.24
CA PRO A 219 -20.35 -1.32 8.19
C PRO A 219 -19.33 -0.67 9.14
N TRP A 220 -19.60 0.54 9.65
CA TRP A 220 -18.73 1.23 10.60
C TRP A 220 -18.89 0.80 12.06
N ALA A 221 -19.80 -0.12 12.38
CA ALA A 221 -19.87 -0.71 13.71
C ALA A 221 -18.67 -1.64 14.00
N SER A 222 -18.63 -2.23 15.21
CA SER A 222 -17.62 -3.23 15.59
C SER A 222 -17.47 -4.35 14.53
N GLY A 223 -16.23 -4.79 14.30
CA GLY A 223 -15.93 -5.75 13.26
C GLY A 223 -14.56 -6.41 13.39
N ASN A 224 -14.46 -7.58 12.75
CA ASN A 224 -13.20 -8.31 12.55
C ASN A 224 -12.66 -8.00 11.15
N PHE A 225 -11.44 -7.50 11.12
CA PHE A 225 -10.77 -6.98 9.93
C PHE A 225 -9.33 -7.49 9.89
N THR A 226 -8.57 -7.03 8.91
CA THR A 226 -7.12 -7.26 8.86
C THR A 226 -6.34 -5.96 8.76
N TYR A 227 -5.04 -6.03 9.01
CA TYR A 227 -4.12 -4.91 8.85
C TYR A 227 -2.82 -5.33 8.17
N GLN A 228 -2.12 -4.35 7.61
CA GLN A 228 -0.82 -4.49 6.98
C GLN A 228 0.05 -3.30 7.38
N VAL A 229 1.31 -3.56 7.70
CA VAL A 229 2.33 -2.53 7.80
C VAL A 229 3.03 -2.41 6.45
N LEU A 230 3.06 -1.20 5.91
CA LEU A 230 3.69 -0.89 4.63
C LEU A 230 4.89 0.03 4.85
N PRO A 231 5.93 -0.03 4.00
CA PRO A 231 7.01 0.96 4.01
C PRO A 231 6.50 2.34 3.54
N GLY A 232 7.28 3.40 3.81
CA GLY A 232 6.99 4.76 3.34
C GLY A 232 6.41 5.68 4.42
N GLY A 233 5.37 6.44 4.07
CA GLY A 233 4.76 7.46 4.91
C GLY A 233 5.54 8.79 4.91
N VAL A 234 4.84 9.90 5.16
CA VAL A 234 5.39 11.27 5.12
C VAL A 234 6.54 11.51 6.11
N LYS A 235 6.65 10.69 7.17
CA LYS A 235 7.77 10.73 8.13
C LYS A 235 8.79 9.61 7.92
N GLY A 236 8.60 8.74 6.94
CA GLY A 236 9.46 7.58 6.70
C GLY A 236 9.37 6.48 7.76
N LEU A 237 8.37 6.54 8.66
CA LEU A 237 8.15 5.54 9.72
C LEU A 237 7.30 4.35 9.28
N GLY A 238 6.85 4.33 8.02
CA GLY A 238 5.90 3.35 7.48
C GLY A 238 4.46 3.85 7.51
N GLN A 239 3.57 2.98 7.05
CA GLN A 239 2.13 3.18 7.02
C GLN A 239 1.42 1.98 7.64
N LEU A 240 0.29 2.23 8.28
CA LEU A 240 -0.65 1.22 8.76
C LEU A 240 -1.86 1.21 7.85
N LYS A 241 -2.10 0.10 7.15
CA LYS A 241 -3.30 -0.11 6.34
C LYS A 241 -4.24 -1.05 7.07
N VAL A 242 -5.47 -0.62 7.33
CA VAL A 242 -6.57 -1.49 7.79
C VAL A 242 -7.42 -1.90 6.60
N VAL A 243 -7.88 -3.15 6.57
CA VAL A 243 -8.54 -3.79 5.42
C VAL A 243 -9.80 -4.51 5.86
N GLY A 244 -10.88 -4.25 5.14
CA GLY A 244 -12.24 -4.71 5.43
C GLY A 244 -13.23 -3.58 5.24
N LEU A 245 -14.44 -3.89 4.79
CA LEU A 245 -15.48 -2.89 4.59
C LEU A 245 -15.83 -2.25 5.95
N GLY A 246 -15.57 -0.95 6.07
CA GLY A 246 -15.80 -0.19 7.30
C GLY A 246 -14.66 -0.22 8.31
N ALA A 247 -13.55 -0.90 8.01
CA ALA A 247 -12.35 -0.86 8.85
C ALA A 247 -11.77 0.56 8.89
N HIS A 248 -11.57 1.11 10.08
CA HIS A 248 -11.03 2.44 10.32
C HIS A 248 -10.37 2.54 11.70
N ILE A 249 -9.68 3.65 11.92
CA ILE A 249 -9.10 4.09 13.18
C ILE A 249 -9.46 5.56 13.37
N GLY A 250 -9.96 5.91 14.55
CA GLY A 250 -10.46 7.25 14.85
C GLY A 250 -11.86 7.44 14.26
N LEU A 251 -12.02 8.41 13.37
CA LEU A 251 -13.34 8.77 12.85
C LEU A 251 -13.75 7.90 11.66
N GLN A 252 -14.89 7.21 11.78
CA GLN A 252 -15.49 6.35 10.75
C GLN A 252 -15.74 7.03 9.40
N LYS A 253 -16.03 8.33 9.42
CA LYS A 253 -16.29 9.14 8.22
C LYS A 253 -15.04 9.47 7.41
N VAL A 254 -13.85 9.30 7.99
CA VAL A 254 -12.58 9.74 7.41
C VAL A 254 -11.95 8.60 6.62
N ARG A 255 -11.55 8.86 5.37
CA ARG A 255 -10.81 7.89 4.54
C ARG A 255 -9.77 8.61 3.67
N ASN A 256 -8.91 7.84 3.01
CA ASN A 256 -8.00 8.40 2.02
C ASN A 256 -8.79 9.15 0.93
N GLY A 257 -8.54 10.46 0.81
CA GLY A 257 -9.09 11.31 -0.24
C GLY A 257 -10.55 11.78 -0.06
N ALA A 258 -11.18 11.55 1.10
CA ALA A 258 -12.48 12.15 1.41
C ALA A 258 -12.88 12.07 2.89
N GLU A 259 -13.84 12.92 3.27
CA GLU A 259 -14.77 12.65 4.37
C GLU A 259 -16.13 12.27 3.78
N ILE A 260 -16.78 11.25 4.34
CA ILE A 260 -18.00 10.66 3.80
C ILE A 260 -19.05 10.41 4.89
N THR A 261 -20.32 10.55 4.55
CA THR A 261 -21.44 10.24 5.47
C THR A 261 -22.07 8.86 5.20
N THR A 262 -21.69 8.22 4.09
CA THR A 262 -22.11 6.87 3.67
C THR A 262 -21.09 6.27 2.71
N GLY A 263 -21.13 4.95 2.51
CA GLY A 263 -20.24 4.28 1.56
C GLY A 263 -18.87 4.01 2.14
N ALA A 264 -18.84 3.25 3.24
CA ALA A 264 -17.65 2.79 3.93
C ALA A 264 -16.57 2.27 2.96
N ALA A 265 -15.30 2.59 3.24
CA ALA A 265 -14.18 2.12 2.43
C ALA A 265 -13.87 0.64 2.71
N ASN A 266 -13.29 -0.06 1.73
CA ASN A 266 -12.77 -1.43 1.91
C ASN A 266 -11.38 -1.46 2.57
N SER A 267 -10.71 -0.32 2.65
CA SER A 267 -9.45 -0.17 3.36
C SER A 267 -9.13 1.30 3.57
N ILE A 268 -8.37 1.61 4.61
CA ILE A 268 -7.80 2.94 4.85
C ILE A 268 -6.31 2.75 5.16
N THR A 269 -5.48 3.61 4.59
CA THR A 269 -4.04 3.68 4.85
C THR A 269 -3.71 4.94 5.64
N TYR A 270 -3.09 4.74 6.79
CA TYR A 270 -2.62 5.77 7.69
C TYR A 270 -1.10 5.87 7.62
N ASP A 271 -0.58 7.09 7.59
CA ASP A 271 0.83 7.35 7.78
C ASP A 271 1.17 7.30 9.26
N ILE A 272 2.23 6.58 9.62
CA ILE A 272 2.74 6.58 10.98
C ILE A 272 3.54 7.86 11.17
N LEU A 273 3.05 8.73 12.05
CA LEU A 273 3.65 10.04 12.32
C LEU A 273 4.57 10.00 13.54
N GLU A 274 4.24 9.17 14.53
CA GLU A 274 5.00 9.04 15.77
C GLU A 274 4.76 7.66 16.40
N MET A 275 5.82 7.05 16.92
CA MET A 275 5.78 5.85 17.76
C MET A 275 6.61 6.14 19.02
N LYS A 276 5.96 6.32 20.16
CA LYS A 276 6.62 6.66 21.42
C LYS A 276 6.34 5.60 22.48
N GLN A 277 7.38 4.90 22.88
CA GLN A 277 7.28 3.94 23.98
C GLN A 277 7.15 4.65 25.32
N ASN A 278 6.34 4.10 26.24
CA ASN A 278 6.11 4.64 27.58
C ASN A 278 5.92 6.17 27.54
N GLY A 279 4.93 6.64 26.79
CA GLY A 279 4.61 8.03 26.54
C GLY A 279 4.77 8.89 27.78
N ALA A 280 5.86 9.66 27.84
CA ALA A 280 6.21 10.53 28.98
C ALA A 280 6.24 9.82 30.35
N GLY A 281 6.61 8.54 30.39
CA GLY A 281 6.66 7.73 31.60
C GLY A 281 5.30 7.25 32.12
N ALA A 282 4.23 7.44 31.33
CA ALA A 282 2.86 7.16 31.77
C ALA A 282 2.42 5.69 31.69
N GLY A 283 3.35 4.76 31.46
CA GLY A 283 3.08 3.31 31.43
C GLY A 283 2.30 2.80 30.22
N HIS A 284 2.09 3.65 29.20
CA HIS A 284 1.45 3.28 27.93
C HIS A 284 2.25 3.83 26.76
N ASP A 285 2.15 3.21 25.60
CA ASP A 285 2.76 3.69 24.37
C ASP A 285 1.83 4.69 23.67
N LEU A 286 2.38 5.61 22.88
CA LEU A 286 1.62 6.52 22.02
C LEU A 286 1.90 6.25 20.55
N LEU A 287 0.83 6.10 19.77
CA LEU A 287 0.86 5.94 18.32
C LEU A 287 0.12 7.10 17.67
N LYS A 288 0.81 7.87 16.84
CA LYS A 288 0.19 8.96 16.07
C LYS A 288 0.07 8.57 14.61
N LEU A 289 -1.14 8.67 14.08
CA LEU A 289 -1.51 8.27 12.72
C LEU A 289 -2.08 9.46 11.96
N GLY A 290 -1.71 9.62 10.69
CA GLY A 290 -2.23 10.65 9.80
C GLY A 290 -2.94 10.06 8.59
N VAL A 291 -4.01 10.69 8.13
CA VAL A 291 -4.70 10.31 6.90
C VAL A 291 -5.05 11.55 6.08
N ALA A 292 -4.59 11.58 4.82
CA ALA A 292 -4.90 12.64 3.88
C ALA A 292 -6.33 12.50 3.36
N ILE A 293 -7.14 13.55 3.50
CA ILE A 293 -8.52 13.59 3.01
C ILE A 293 -8.67 14.44 1.75
N ALA A 294 -7.75 15.37 1.49
CA ALA A 294 -7.70 16.19 0.28
C ALA A 294 -6.32 16.87 0.17
N ALA A 295 -6.07 17.58 -0.92
CA ALA A 295 -4.95 18.51 -1.03
C ALA A 295 -5.49 19.95 -1.05
N PRO A 296 -5.35 20.76 0.02
CA PRO A 296 -4.84 20.41 1.36
C PRO A 296 -5.89 19.66 2.21
N GLY A 297 -5.46 18.99 3.29
CA GLY A 297 -6.38 18.39 4.26
C GLY A 297 -5.92 17.04 4.85
N TRP A 298 -5.72 17.02 6.16
CA TRP A 298 -5.30 15.83 6.91
C TRP A 298 -6.05 15.72 8.23
N TRP A 299 -6.48 14.51 8.56
CA TRP A 299 -6.79 14.14 9.94
C TRP A 299 -5.58 13.50 10.60
N THR A 300 -5.42 13.75 11.89
CA THR A 300 -4.43 13.09 12.75
C THR A 300 -5.12 12.50 13.96
N PHE A 301 -4.73 11.29 14.34
CA PHE A 301 -5.23 10.54 15.50
C PHE A 301 -4.07 10.14 16.39
N THR A 302 -4.17 10.41 17.68
CA THR A 302 -3.23 9.95 18.71
C THR A 302 -3.91 8.88 19.54
N LEU A 303 -3.36 7.67 19.46
CA LEU A 303 -3.78 6.53 20.24
C LEU A 303 -2.84 6.32 21.41
N ARG A 304 -3.36 5.74 22.49
CA ARG A 304 -2.57 5.17 23.58
C ARG A 304 -2.83 3.67 23.70
N SER A 305 -1.82 2.91 24.10
CA SER A 305 -2.02 1.50 24.43
C SER A 305 -2.76 1.35 25.77
N GLU A 306 -3.50 0.25 25.92
CA GLU A 306 -3.99 -0.23 27.23
C GLU A 306 -3.00 -1.17 27.92
#